data_AF-A0AAJ5N3J2-F1
#
_entry.id   AF-A0AAJ5N3J2-F1
#
_cell.length_a   1.000
_cell.length_b   1.000
_cell.length_c   1.000
_cell.angle_alpha   90.00
_cell.angle_beta   90.00
_cell.angle_gamma   90.00
#
_symmetry.space_group_name_H-M   'P 1'
#
loop_
_entity.id
_entity.type
_entity.pdbx_description
1 polymer ?
#
loop_
_entity_poly.entity_id
_entity_poly.type
_entity_poly.pdbx_seq_one_letter_code
_entity_poly.pdbx_strand_id
1 'polypeptide(L)'
;MNATTQAFDTDSIPAGMVEVDEAEFFAVMGPRDVHPRAKPDRSVWETPNRTVLGHSMPGYLAPTGKPKRFFLTASLAKLGA
;
A
#
# COMPACT_ATOMS: atom_id res chain seq x y z
N MET A 1 -17.75 15.53 -22.51
CA MET A 1 -17.69 14.86 -21.20
C MET A 1 -16.34 14.17 -21.13
N ASN A 2 -15.34 14.78 -20.49
CA ASN A 2 -13.97 14.28 -20.52
C ASN A 2 -13.76 13.34 -19.33
N ALA A 3 -13.79 12.04 -19.59
CA ALA A 3 -13.31 11.03 -18.66
C ALA A 3 -11.79 11.10 -18.63
N THR A 4 -11.24 11.91 -17.73
CA THR A 4 -9.82 11.86 -17.37
C THR A 4 -9.60 10.56 -16.62
N THR A 5 -9.31 9.47 -17.35
CA THR A 5 -8.67 8.31 -16.77
C THR A 5 -7.28 8.76 -16.33
N GLN A 6 -7.14 9.15 -15.06
CA GLN A 6 -5.83 9.27 -14.45
C GLN A 6 -5.16 7.91 -14.60
N ALA A 7 -4.15 7.84 -15.46
CA ALA A 7 -3.15 6.79 -15.37
C ALA A 7 -2.60 6.90 -13.95
N PHE A 8 -2.97 5.97 -13.08
CA PHE A 8 -2.42 5.88 -11.75
C PHE A 8 -0.95 5.52 -11.93
N ASP A 9 -0.10 6.54 -11.86
CA ASP A 9 1.34 6.43 -11.87
C ASP A 9 1.72 5.41 -10.79
N THR A 10 1.95 4.17 -11.23
CA THR A 10 2.29 3.04 -10.34
C THR A 10 3.71 3.20 -9.80
N ASP A 11 4.42 4.21 -10.31
CA ASP A 11 5.76 4.62 -9.93
C ASP A 11 5.78 5.71 -8.84
N SER A 12 4.69 6.45 -8.64
CA SER A 12 4.64 7.52 -7.64
C SER A 12 4.33 6.99 -6.24
N ILE A 13 5.17 7.35 -5.26
CA ILE A 13 4.93 7.05 -3.84
C ILE A 13 3.63 7.75 -3.41
N PRO A 14 2.67 7.04 -2.80
CA PRO A 14 1.46 7.65 -2.28
C PRO A 14 1.79 8.78 -1.29
N ALA A 15 1.11 9.93 -1.41
CA ALA A 15 1.37 11.09 -0.55
C ALA A 15 1.27 10.73 0.94
N GLY A 16 2.28 11.11 1.73
CA GLY A 16 2.34 10.82 3.16
C GLY A 16 2.77 9.39 3.52
N MET A 17 3.25 8.62 2.55
CA MET A 17 3.80 7.28 2.77
C MET A 17 5.29 7.20 2.43
N VAL A 18 5.94 6.21 3.03
CA VAL A 18 7.36 5.89 2.85
C VAL A 18 7.42 4.49 2.27
N GLU A 19 8.22 4.32 1.21
CA GLU A 19 8.52 3.00 0.66
C GLU A 19 9.44 2.25 1.63
N VAL A 20 9.06 1.01 1.93
CA VAL A 20 9.76 0.10 2.82
C VAL A 20 9.94 -1.25 2.13
N ASP A 21 10.79 -2.10 2.67
CA ASP A 21 10.89 -3.47 2.17
C ASP A 21 9.71 -4.35 2.63
N GLU A 22 9.60 -5.53 2.01
CA GLU A 22 8.54 -6.49 2.31
C GLU A 22 8.56 -6.95 3.77
N ALA A 23 9.75 -7.14 4.35
CA ALA A 23 9.91 -7.67 5.69
C ALA A 23 9.46 -6.65 6.75
N GLU A 24 9.87 -5.38 6.61
CA GLU A 24 9.45 -4.28 7.48
C GLU A 24 7.92 -4.08 7.39
N PHE A 25 7.38 -4.08 6.18
CA PHE A 25 5.94 -3.95 5.98
C PHE A 25 5.15 -5.03 6.72
N PHE A 26 5.53 -6.30 6.54
CA PHE A 26 4.82 -7.40 7.20
C PHE A 26 5.12 -7.52 8.69
N ALA A 27 6.28 -7.06 9.17
CA ALA A 27 6.55 -6.93 10.61
C ALA A 27 5.62 -5.92 11.28
N VAL A 28 5.30 -4.82 10.58
CA VAL A 28 4.30 -3.84 11.06
C VAL A 28 2.87 -4.39 10.93
N MET A 29 2.52 -5.05 9.83
CA MET A 29 1.14 -5.52 9.64
C MET A 29 0.78 -6.76 10.48
N GLY A 30 1.70 -7.72 10.62
CA GLY A 30 1.46 -9.02 11.26
C GLY A 30 0.79 -8.99 12.64
N PRO A 31 1.21 -8.13 13.59
CA PRO A 31 0.59 -8.06 14.91
C PRO A 31 -0.69 -7.21 14.96
N ARG A 32 -1.10 -6.57 13.87
CA ARG A 32 -2.25 -5.64 13.83
C ARG A 32 -3.46 -6.33 13.22
N ASP A 33 -4.65 -6.02 13.73
CA ASP A 33 -5.90 -6.40 13.09
C ASP A 33 -6.11 -5.55 11.83
N VAL A 34 -5.67 -6.09 10.68
CA VAL A 34 -5.69 -5.39 9.38
C VAL A 34 -6.49 -6.18 8.36
N HIS A 35 -7.29 -5.46 7.59
CA HIS A 35 -8.17 -5.99 6.57
C HIS A 35 -7.74 -5.43 5.20
N PRO A 36 -6.90 -6.17 4.44
CA PRO A 36 -6.45 -5.70 3.14
C PRO A 36 -7.61 -5.65 2.15
N ARG A 37 -7.82 -4.48 1.56
CA ARG A 37 -8.78 -4.27 0.49
C ARG A 37 -8.05 -4.31 -0.85
N ALA A 38 -8.25 -5.39 -1.58
CA ALA A 38 -7.66 -5.57 -2.89
C ALA A 38 -8.31 -4.64 -3.92
N LYS A 39 -7.48 -3.91 -4.68
CA LYS A 39 -7.84 -3.26 -5.93
C LYS A 39 -6.84 -3.69 -7.01
N PRO A 40 -7.11 -3.48 -8.30
CA PRO A 40 -6.15 -3.81 -9.36
C PRO A 40 -4.86 -2.99 -9.31
N ASP A 41 -4.93 -1.73 -8.86
CA ASP A 41 -3.79 -0.81 -8.76
C ASP A 41 -2.94 -1.08 -7.51
N ARG A 42 -3.59 -1.36 -6.37
CA ARG A 42 -2.95 -1.55 -5.06
C ARG A 42 -3.81 -2.35 -4.12
N SER A 43 -3.20 -2.98 -3.12
CA SER A 43 -3.92 -3.42 -1.93
C SER A 43 -3.81 -2.34 -0.86
N VAL A 44 -4.94 -1.94 -0.29
CA VAL A 44 -4.99 -0.96 0.80
C VAL A 44 -5.07 -1.72 2.11
N TRP A 45 -4.11 -1.50 3.00
CA TRP A 45 -4.04 -2.16 4.30
C TRP A 45 -4.56 -1.20 5.37
N GLU A 46 -5.71 -1.54 5.95
CA GLU A 46 -6.44 -0.69 6.87
C GLU A 46 -6.98 -1.49 8.06
N THR A 47 -7.16 -0.81 9.18
CA THR A 47 -7.82 -1.35 10.39
C THR A 47 -9.35 -1.46 10.19
N PRO A 48 -10.08 -2.15 11.08
CA PRO A 48 -11.54 -2.23 11.02
C PRO A 48 -12.26 -0.87 10.98
N ASN A 49 -11.67 0.17 11.60
CA ASN A 49 -12.20 1.53 11.60
C ASN A 49 -11.78 2.35 10.36
N ARG A 50 -11.27 1.71 9.30
CA ARG A 50 -10.84 2.34 8.02
C ARG A 50 -9.65 3.29 8.15
N THR A 51 -8.81 3.13 9.18
CA THR A 51 -7.53 3.85 9.24
C THR A 51 -6.53 3.15 8.33
N VAL A 52 -6.04 3.86 7.31
CA VAL A 52 -5.04 3.32 6.38
C VAL A 52 -3.67 3.29 7.05
N LEU A 53 -3.02 2.14 7.02
CA LEU A 53 -1.69 1.93 7.59
C LEU A 53 -0.62 1.79 6.50
N GLY A 54 -0.99 1.30 5.32
CA GLY A 54 -0.07 1.13 4.21
C GLY A 54 -0.70 0.67 2.90
N HIS A 55 0.14 0.56 1.87
CA HIS A 55 -0.21 0.06 0.55
C HIS A 55 0.80 -1.00 0.10
N SER A 56 0.33 -1.98 -0.67
CA SER A 56 1.19 -2.85 -1.46
C SER A 56 0.82 -2.74 -2.93
N MET A 57 1.82 -2.67 -3.81
CA MET A 57 1.68 -2.51 -5.25
C MET A 57 2.50 -3.58 -5.98
N PRO A 58 2.07 -4.11 -7.13
CA PRO A 58 0.72 -3.92 -7.67
C PRO A 58 -0.32 -4.53 -6.72
N GLY A 59 -1.58 -4.16 -6.89
CA GLY A 59 -2.65 -4.75 -6.09
C GLY A 59 -2.82 -6.24 -6.39
N TYR A 60 -3.42 -6.98 -5.46
CA TYR A 60 -3.59 -8.44 -5.60
C TYR A 60 -4.35 -8.85 -6.87
N LEU A 61 -5.22 -7.97 -7.39
CA LEU A 61 -5.99 -8.21 -8.60
C LEU A 61 -5.24 -7.83 -9.89
N ALA A 62 -3.98 -7.42 -9.80
CA ALA A 62 -3.17 -7.07 -10.98
C ALA A 62 -2.66 -8.32 -11.72
N PRO A 63 -2.37 -8.20 -13.03
CA PRO A 63 -1.62 -9.22 -13.77
C PRO A 63 -0.28 -9.54 -13.07
N THR A 64 0.10 -10.82 -13.07
CA THR A 64 1.35 -11.30 -12.49
C THR A 64 2.57 -10.73 -13.23
N GLY A 65 3.72 -10.63 -12.54
CA GLY A 65 5.01 -10.28 -13.16
C GLY A 65 5.51 -8.84 -12.95
N LYS A 66 4.81 -8.00 -12.17
CA LYS A 66 5.34 -6.69 -11.73
C LYS A 66 6.06 -6.80 -10.38
N PRO A 67 7.16 -6.05 -10.16
CA PRO A 67 7.84 -5.97 -8.87
C PRO A 67 6.87 -5.52 -7.77
N LYS A 68 6.98 -6.14 -6.59
CA LYS A 68 6.20 -5.71 -5.42
C LYS A 68 6.87 -4.50 -4.76
N ARG A 69 6.08 -3.50 -4.42
CA ARG A 69 6.47 -2.31 -3.66
C ARG A 69 5.56 -2.19 -2.45
N PHE A 70 6.13 -1.84 -1.31
CA PHE A 70 5.42 -1.76 -0.04
C PHE A 70 5.59 -0.37 0.56
N PHE A 71 4.50 0.17 1.09
CA PHE A 71 4.46 1.54 1.59
C PHE A 71 3.78 1.57 2.94
N LEU A 72 4.41 2.21 3.93
CA LEU A 72 3.81 2.50 5.23
C LEU A 72 3.49 3.99 5.33
N THR A 73 2.48 4.34 6.12
CA THR A 73 2.31 5.74 6.54
C THR A 73 3.59 6.24 7.21
N ALA A 74 3.94 7.51 7.01
CA ALA A 74 5.17 8.08 7.55
C ALA A 74 5.31 7.92 9.08
N SER A 75 4.18 7.90 9.81
CA SER A 75 4.15 7.67 11.25
C SER A 75 4.56 6.25 11.65
N LEU A 76 4.26 5.25 10.81
CA LEU A 76 4.61 3.86 11.07
C LEU A 76 6.03 3.53 10.59
N ALA A 77 6.47 4.09 9.46
CA ALA A 77 7.83 3.90 8.96
C ALA A 77 8.89 4.43 9.96
N LYS A 78 8.59 5.50 10.69
CA LYS A 78 9.50 6.05 11.71
C LYS A 78 9.61 5.20 12.98
N LEU A 79 8.71 4.25 13.21
CA LEU A 79 8.72 3.37 14.40
C LEU A 79 9.54 2.09 14.18
N GLY A 80 9.96 1.81 12.93
CA GLY A 80 10.75 0.63 12.56
C GLY A 80 12.26 0.88 12.39
N ALA A 81 12.71 2.14 12.50
CA ALA A 81 14.11 2.56 12.33
C ALA A 81 14.87 2.68 13.66
#